data_AF-A0A7D6Z686-F1
#
_entry.id   AF-A0A7D6Z686-F1
#
_cell.length_a   1.000
_cell.length_b   1.000
_cell.length_c   1.000
_cell.angle_alpha   90.00
_cell.angle_beta   90.00
_cell.angle_gamma   90.00
#
_symmetry.space_group_name_H-M   'P 1'
#
loop_
_entity.id
_entity.type
_entity.pdbx_description
1 polymer ?
#
loop_
_entity_poly.entity_id
_entity_poly.type
_entity_poly.pdbx_seq_one_letter_code
_entity_poly.pdbx_strand_id
1 'polypeptide(L)' 'MSASVIPLVPRAGFTVRRVGDRWELINSRFYGRTVVLQSWARDHHTEAFEHCYRLNGRSIEELRAAFR' A
#
# COMPACT_ATOMS: atom_id res chain seq x y z
N MET A 1 -20.40 14.43 25.11
CA MET A 1 -19.01 14.54 24.64
C MET A 1 -18.90 13.76 23.33
N SER A 2 -18.75 14.42 22.19
CA SER A 2 -18.44 13.72 20.93
C SER A 2 -16.92 13.58 20.86
N ALA A 3 -16.42 12.37 21.05
CA ALA A 3 -15.00 12.09 20.84
C ALA A 3 -14.73 12.16 19.34
N SER A 4 -13.95 13.16 18.91
CA SER A 4 -13.44 13.23 17.54
C SER A 4 -12.43 12.11 17.34
N VAL A 5 -12.84 11.02 16.68
CA VAL A 5 -11.89 10.00 16.22
C VAL A 5 -11.06 10.65 15.12
N ILE A 6 -9.81 10.99 15.42
CA ILE A 6 -8.83 11.35 14.40
C ILE A 6 -8.17 10.04 13.99
N PRO A 7 -8.54 9.43 12.85
CA PRO A 7 -7.83 8.26 12.39
C PRO A 7 -6.40 8.70 12.08
N LEU A 8 -5.44 8.18 12.85
CA LEU A 8 -4.02 8.25 12.54
C LEU A 8 -3.77 7.35 11.32
N VAL A 9 -4.24 7.78 10.15
CA VAL A 9 -3.95 7.10 8.89
C VAL A 9 -2.49 7.38 8.56
N PRO A 10 -1.64 6.35 8.40
CA PRO A 10 -0.26 6.54 7.98
C PRO A 10 -0.24 7.27 6.64
N ARG A 11 0.65 8.25 6.50
CA ARG A 11 0.84 8.98 5.24
C ARG A 11 1.93 8.36 4.34
N ALA A 12 2.65 7.37 4.86
CA ALA A 12 3.77 6.71 4.20
C ALA A 12 4.08 5.36 4.86
N GLY A 13 5.03 4.63 4.29
CA GLY A 13 5.49 3.33 4.81
C GLY A 13 4.63 2.16 4.33
N PHE A 14 3.77 2.39 3.34
CA PHE A 14 3.08 1.32 2.66
C PHE A 14 4.05 0.61 1.73
N THR A 15 3.99 -0.72 1.75
CA THR A 15 4.82 -1.58 0.90
C THR A 15 3.96 -2.71 0.36
N VAL A 16 4.27 -3.12 -0.86
CA VAL A 16 3.69 -4.30 -1.48
C VAL A 16 4.73 -5.41 -1.43
N ARG A 17 4.32 -6.59 -0.96
CA ARG A 17 5.12 -7.81 -1.00
C ARG A 17 4.40 -8.90 -1.76
N ARG A 18 5.15 -9.84 -2.32
CA ARG A 18 4.60 -11.06 -2.89
C ARG A 18 4.63 -12.19 -1.86
N VAL A 19 3.51 -12.87 -1.68
CA VAL A 19 3.39 -14.06 -0.83
C VAL A 19 2.65 -15.12 -1.64
N GLY A 20 3.34 -16.17 -2.07
CA GLY A 20 2.77 -17.19 -2.96
C GLY A 20 2.28 -16.60 -4.30
N ASP A 21 0.98 -16.70 -4.53
CA ASP A 21 0.23 -16.28 -5.72
C ASP A 21 -0.55 -14.96 -5.52
N ARG A 22 -0.25 -14.21 -4.47
CA ARG A 22 -0.87 -12.91 -4.21
C ARG A 22 0.14 -11.81 -3.88
N TRP A 23 -0.29 -10.58 -4.14
CA TRP A 23 0.34 -9.37 -3.66
C TRP A 23 -0.37 -8.90 -2.40
N GLU A 24 0.37 -8.46 -1.41
CA GLU A 24 -0.16 -7.96 -0.14
C GLU A 24 0.37 -6.54 0.12
N LEU A 25 -0.55 -5.63 0.39
CA LEU A 25 -0.25 -4.29 0.89
C LEU A 25 -0.18 -4.34 2.42
N ILE A 26 0.94 -3.89 2.96
CA ILE A 26 1.18 -3.77 4.41
C ILE A 26 1.69 -2.36 4.72
N ASN A 27 1.54 -1.91 5.97
CA ASN A 27 2.29 -0.77 6.49
C ASN A 27 3.16 -1.24 7.66
N SER A 28 4.40 -1.59 7.35
CA SER A 28 5.32 -2.16 8.35
C SER A 28 5.70 -1.19 9.46
N ARG A 29 5.54 0.12 9.23
CA ARG A 29 5.93 1.17 10.17
C ARG A 29 4.87 1.44 11.23
N PHE A 30 3.58 1.34 10.88
CA PHE A 30 2.49 1.72 11.78
C PHE A 30 1.66 0.51 12.26
N TYR A 31 1.33 -0.43 11.37
CA TYR A 31 0.53 -1.61 11.70
C TYR A 31 1.39 -2.87 11.89
N GLY A 32 2.67 -2.82 11.54
CA GLY A 32 3.57 -3.97 11.54
C GLY A 32 3.47 -4.82 10.28
N ARG A 33 4.27 -5.88 10.22
CA ARG A 33 4.45 -6.70 9.00
C ARG A 33 3.41 -7.81 8.81
N THR A 34 2.57 -8.04 9.82
CA THR A 34 1.58 -9.13 9.85
C THR A 34 0.19 -8.68 9.46
N VAL A 35 -0.09 -7.37 9.53
CA VAL A 35 -1.38 -6.79 9.16
C VAL A 35 -1.41 -6.54 7.65
N VAL A 36 -2.22 -7.34 6.95
CA VAL A 36 -2.51 -7.16 5.52
C VAL A 36 -3.69 -6.21 5.38
N LEU A 37 -3.44 -5.06 4.74
CA LEU A 37 -4.44 -4.03 4.53
C LEU A 37 -5.29 -4.32 3.29
N GLN A 38 -4.66 -4.90 2.26
CA GLN A 38 -5.31 -5.31 1.03
C GLN A 38 -4.48 -6.38 0.32
N SER A 39 -5.12 -7.19 -0.53
CA SER A 39 -4.42 -8.13 -1.40
C SER A 39 -4.99 -8.22 -2.80
N TRP A 40 -4.17 -8.64 -3.74
CA TRP A 40 -4.50 -8.85 -5.15
C TRP A 40 -3.98 -10.21 -5.61
N ALA A 41 -4.61 -10.78 -6.64
CA ALA A 41 -4.07 -11.95 -7.34
C ALA A 41 -2.74 -11.62 -8.03
N ARG A 42 -1.95 -12.65 -8.36
CA ARG A 42 -0.59 -12.51 -8.91
C ARG A 42 -0.50 -11.64 -10.16
N ASP A 43 -1.48 -11.79 -11.05
CA ASP A 43 -1.61 -11.08 -12.33
C ASP A 43 -1.89 -9.58 -12.13
N HIS A 44 -2.59 -9.23 -11.05
CA HIS A 44 -2.95 -7.85 -10.68
C HIS A 44 -1.82 -7.10 -9.95
N HIS A 45 -0.58 -7.30 -10.39
CA HIS A 45 0.60 -6.65 -9.82
C HIS A 45 0.55 -5.14 -10.02
N THR A 46 0.15 -4.67 -11.20
CA THR A 46 0.09 -3.24 -11.55
C THR A 46 -0.83 -2.49 -10.59
N GLU A 47 -2.04 -3.00 -10.31
CA GLU A 47 -2.96 -2.37 -9.37
C GLU A 47 -2.37 -2.31 -7.96
N ALA A 48 -1.69 -3.37 -7.51
CA ALA A 48 -1.05 -3.39 -6.21
C ALA A 48 0.01 -2.28 -6.07
N PHE A 49 0.90 -2.15 -7.05
CA PHE A 49 1.96 -1.13 -7.04
C PHE A 49 1.41 0.29 -7.18
N GLU A 50 0.45 0.52 -8.08
CA GLU A 50 -0.20 1.83 -8.23
C GLU A 50 -0.90 2.26 -6.94
N HIS A 51 -1.62 1.34 -6.29
CA HIS A 51 -2.27 1.61 -5.01
C HIS A 51 -1.24 1.98 -3.93
N CYS A 52 -0.15 1.23 -3.84
CA CYS A 52 0.94 1.51 -2.91
C CYS A 52 1.59 2.89 -3.14
N TYR A 53 1.78 3.29 -4.40
CA TYR A 53 2.33 4.60 -4.75
C TYR A 53 1.41 5.74 -4.31
N ARG A 54 0.12 5.65 -4.65
CA ARG A 54 -0.88 6.64 -4.23
C ARG A 54 -0.91 6.82 -2.71
N LEU A 55 -0.87 5.72 -1.95
CA LEU A 55 -0.86 5.77 -0.47
C LEU A 55 0.41 6.36 0.14
N ASN A 56 1.54 6.33 -0.58
CA ASN A 56 2.76 7.02 -0.17
C ASN A 56 2.84 8.46 -0.71
N GLY A 57 1.76 9.00 -1.30
CA GLY A 57 1.72 10.35 -1.84
C GLY A 57 2.51 10.52 -3.14
N ARG A 58 2.82 9.43 -3.85
CA ARG A 58 3.51 9.43 -5.14
C ARG A 58 2.49 9.38 -6.28
N SER A 59 2.85 9.92 -7.43
CA SER A 59 2.01 9.85 -8.63
C SER A 59 2.26 8.55 -9.42
N ILE A 60 1.28 8.12 -10.22
CA ILE A 60 1.43 6.92 -11.07
C ILE A 60 2.38 7.20 -12.23
N GLU A 61 2.48 8.45 -12.66
CA GLU A 61 3.43 8.89 -13.67
C GLU A 61 4.87 8.66 -13.20
N GLU A 62 5.17 8.92 -11.92
CA GLU A 62 6.46 8.58 -11.31
C GLU A 62 6.71 7.06 -11.30
N LEU A 63 5.68 6.26 -11.03
CA LEU A 63 5.76 4.80 -11.12
C LEU A 63 6.11 4.34 -12.54
N ARG A 64 5.37 4.84 -13.54
CA ARG A 64 5.56 4.49 -14.96
C ARG A 64 6.91 4.95 -15.48
N ALA A 65 7.41 6.10 -15.03
CA ALA A 65 8.75 6.58 -15.37
C ALA A 65 9.85 5.66 -14.82
N ALA A 66 9.66 5.05 -13.64
CA ALA A 66 10.64 4.14 -13.05
C ALA A 66 10.75 2.77 -13.76
N PHE A 67 9.77 2.41 -14.59
CA PHE A 67 9.74 1.15 -15.36
C PHE A 67 10.07 1.34 -16.85
N ARG A 68 10.43 2.55 -17.27
CA ARG A 68 10.81 2.88 -18.65
C ARG A 68 12.33 2.92 -18.77
#